data_AF-A0A382UAG7-F1
#
_entry.id   AF-A0A382UAG7-F1
#
_cell.length_a   1.000
_cell.length_b   1.000
_cell.length_c   1.000
_cell.angle_alpha   90.00
_cell.angle_beta   90.00
_cell.angle_gamma   90.00
#
_symmetry.space_group_name_H-M   'P 1'
#
loop_
_entity.id
_entity.type
_entity.pdbx_description
1 polymer ?
#
loop_
_entity_poly.entity_id
_entity_poly.type
_entity_poly.pdbx_seq_one_letter_code
_entity_poly.pdbx_strand_id
1 'polypeptide(L)' 'IREMLGLNKPIYEKTAAYGHFGREPESDGSFSWEKTDKKGVFNK' A
#
# COMPACT_ATOMS: atom_id res chain seq x y z
N ILE A 1 7.60 8.84 1.70
CA ILE A 1 6.38 8.23 1.12
C ILE A 1 6.72 7.30 -0.04
N ARG A 2 7.28 7.79 -1.17
CA ARG A 2 7.61 6.97 -2.36
C ARG A 2 8.45 5.73 -2.06
N GLU A 3 9.52 5.88 -1.29
CA GLU A 3 10.41 4.77 -0.91
C GLU A 3 9.74 3.84 0.11
N MET A 4 9.21 4.41 1.19
CA MET A 4 8.50 3.70 2.25
C MET A 4 7.35 2.82 1.75
N LEU A 5 6.63 3.26 0.71
CA LEU A 5 5.52 2.55 0.10
C LEU A 5 5.91 1.82 -1.20
N GLY A 6 7.16 1.95 -1.66
CA GLY A 6 7.61 1.31 -2.90
C GLY A 6 6.86 1.76 -4.16
N LEU A 7 6.50 3.04 -4.26
CA LEU A 7 5.64 3.58 -5.33
C LEU A 7 6.33 3.74 -6.70
N ASN A 8 7.65 3.58 -6.77
CA ASN A 8 8.37 3.60 -8.05
C ASN A 8 8.25 2.25 -8.79
N LYS A 9 7.01 1.76 -8.93
CA LYS A 9 6.64 0.50 -9.58
C LYS A 9 5.34 0.67 -10.37
N PRO A 10 5.11 -0.09 -11.44
CA PRO A 10 3.88 -0.02 -12.22
C PRO A 10 2.74 -0.81 -11.56
N ILE A 11 2.23 -0.36 -10.41
CA ILE A 11 1.17 -1.04 -9.61
C ILE A 11 -0.22 -0.40 -9.76
N TYR A 12 -0.36 0.61 -10.61
CA TYR A 12 -1.51 1.52 -10.59
C TYR A 12 -2.75 1.00 -11.34
N GLU A 13 -2.58 0.08 -12.29
CA GLU A 13 -3.67 -0.47 -13.10
C GLU A 13 -4.81 -1.03 -12.23
N LYS A 14 -4.45 -1.77 -11.17
CA LYS A 14 -5.42 -2.38 -10.24
C LYS A 14 -6.27 -1.37 -9.48
N THR A 15 -5.79 -0.13 -9.34
CA THR A 15 -6.50 0.95 -8.63
C THR A 15 -7.44 1.75 -9.54
N ALA A 16 -7.35 1.60 -10.86
CA ALA A 16 -8.14 2.36 -11.83
C ALA A 16 -9.64 2.02 -11.80
N ALA A 17 -10.01 0.89 -11.19
CA ALA A 17 -11.39 0.47 -10.99
C ALA A 17 -11.59 -0.08 -9.57
N TYR A 18 -12.83 -0.01 -9.08
CA TYR A 18 -13.24 -0.52 -7.77
C TYR A 18 -12.56 0.16 -6.56
N GLY A 19 -11.92 1.33 -6.77
CA GLY A 19 -11.39 2.18 -5.71
C GLY A 19 -9.94 1.89 -5.30
N HIS A 20 -9.34 2.85 -4.59
CA HIS A 20 -7.93 2.84 -4.18
C HIS A 20 -7.69 2.26 -2.77
N PHE A 21 -8.74 2.14 -1.96
CA PHE A 21 -8.64 1.84 -0.52
C PHE A 21 -9.43 0.59 -0.11
N GLY A 22 -9.11 0.04 1.06
CA GLY A 22 -9.84 -1.10 1.64
C GLY A 22 -9.56 -2.43 0.93
N ARG A 23 -8.41 -2.54 0.26
CA ARG A 23 -7.94 -3.74 -0.44
C ARG A 23 -6.74 -4.32 0.27
N GLU A 24 -6.57 -5.64 0.22
CA GLU A 24 -5.41 -6.27 0.86
C GLU A 24 -4.11 -5.92 0.14
N PRO A 25 -3.02 -5.63 0.87
CA PRO A 25 -1.72 -5.38 0.27
C PRO A 25 -1.15 -6.65 -0.38
N GLU A 26 -0.68 -6.52 -1.62
CA GLU A 26 -0.17 -7.65 -2.40
C GLU A 26 1.37 -7.74 -2.37
N SER A 27 1.91 -8.90 -2.76
CA SER A 27 3.34 -9.19 -2.75
C SER A 27 4.14 -8.40 -3.80
N ASP A 28 3.51 -7.99 -4.90
CA ASP A 28 4.11 -7.14 -5.94
C ASP A 28 4.33 -5.68 -5.47
N GLY A 29 3.67 -5.28 -4.37
CA GLY A 29 3.66 -3.94 -3.81
C GLY A 29 2.36 -3.17 -4.06
N SER A 30 1.37 -3.77 -4.72
CA SER A 30 0.04 -3.17 -4.88
C SER A 30 -0.60 -2.92 -3.51
N PHE A 31 -1.27 -1.78 -3.38
CA PHE A 31 -1.93 -1.35 -2.14
C PHE A 31 -1.01 -1.30 -0.92
N SER A 32 0.29 -1.01 -1.10
CA SER A 32 1.27 -0.97 -0.01
C SER A 32 0.92 0.01 1.12
N TRP A 33 0.09 1.03 0.84
CA TRP A 33 -0.44 1.98 1.82
C TRP A 33 -1.49 1.38 2.77
N GLU A 34 -2.08 0.23 2.45
CA GLU A 34 -3.04 -0.48 3.30
C GLU A 34 -2.33 -1.32 4.40
N LYS A 35 -1.00 -1.42 4.36
CA LYS A 35 -0.24 -2.15 5.40
C LYS A 35 -0.33 -1.44 6.75
N THR A 36 -0.72 -2.18 7.79
CA THR A 36 -0.74 -1.73 9.19
C THR A 36 0.51 -2.15 9.98
N ASP A 37 1.60 -2.43 9.27
CA ASP A 37 2.87 -2.91 9.83
C ASP A 37 3.52 -1.88 10.78
N LYS A 38 3.22 -0.59 10.58
CA LYS A 38 3.74 0.49 11.44
C LYS A 38 2.98 0.70 12.74
N LYS A 39 1.94 -0.10 13.07
CA LYS A 39 1.19 0.05 14.32
C LYS A 39 2.07 0.11 15.57
N GLY A 40 3.17 -0.65 15.59
CA GLY A 40 4.10 -0.72 16.71
C GLY A 40 4.82 0.60 17.00
N VAL A 41 4.98 1.48 16.00
CA VAL A 41 5.58 2.81 16.18
C VAL A 41 4.71 3.70 17.07
N PHE A 42 3.41 3.44 17.12
CA PHE A 42 2.43 4.27 17.81
C PHE A 42 1.93 3.65 19.13
N ASN A 43 2.32 2.41 19.42
CA ASN A 43 2.05 1.78 20.70
C ASN A 43 3.02 2.34 21.74
N LYS A 44 2.46 2.95 22.80
CA LYS A 44 3.21 3.57 23.90
C LYS A 44 3.40 2.61 25.05
#